data_AF-A0A679KC55-F1
#
_entry.id   AF-A0A679KC55-F1
#
_cell.length_a   1.000
_cell.length_b   1.000
_cell.length_c   1.000
_cell.angle_alpha   90.00
_cell.angle_beta   90.00
_cell.angle_gamma   90.00
#
_symmetry.space_group_name_H-M   'P 1'
#
loop_
_entity.id
_entity.type
_entity.pdbx_description
1 polymer ?
#
loop_
_entity_poly.entity_id
_entity_poly.type
_entity_poly.pdbx_seq_one_letter_code
_entity_poly.pdbx_strand_id
1 'polypeptide(L)' 'MTEGGNRKFLAKRFNEHVKLLATLFNALSIATFGAAFVVPLAQGQYGVLSGGHWILIFAALALHLAGHAALRFMRSED' A
#
# COMPACT_ATOMS: atom_id res chain seq x y z
N MET A 1 -26.12 -26.43 -1.82
CA MET A 1 -24.74 -25.89 -1.71
C MET A 1 -24.07 -26.61 -0.56
N THR A 2 -22.95 -27.32 -0.80
CA THR A 2 -22.22 -28.04 0.25
C THR A 2 -21.49 -27.04 1.15
N GLU A 3 -21.45 -27.28 2.47
CA GLU A 3 -20.80 -26.37 3.43
C GLU A 3 -19.33 -26.05 3.09
N GLY A 4 -18.62 -27.01 2.47
CA GLY A 4 -17.25 -26.81 1.98
C GLY A 4 -17.13 -25.77 0.86
N GLY A 5 -18.13 -25.68 -0.04
CA GLY A 5 -18.15 -24.67 -1.09
C GLY A 5 -18.35 -23.25 -0.55
N ASN A 6 -19.15 -23.11 0.51
CA ASN A 6 -19.40 -21.82 1.16
C ASN A 6 -18.14 -21.28 1.88
N ARG A 7 -17.40 -22.13 2.59
CA ARG A 7 -16.16 -21.74 3.28
C ARG A 7 -15.06 -21.28 2.31
N LYS A 8 -14.90 -21.98 1.17
CA LYS A 8 -13.95 -21.59 0.12
C LYS A 8 -14.33 -20.26 -0.54
N PHE A 9 -15.63 -20.06 -0.82
CA PHE A 9 -16.11 -18.80 -1.39
C PHE A 9 -15.86 -17.59 -0.46
N LEU A 10 -16.07 -17.78 0.85
CA LEU A 10 -15.78 -16.74 1.85
C LEU A 10 -14.28 -16.43 1.96
N ALA A 11 -13.42 -17.45 1.92
CA ALA A 11 -11.96 -17.27 1.90
C ALA A 11 -11.50 -16.50 0.66
N LYS A 12 -12.03 -16.84 -0.52
CA LYS A 12 -11.75 -16.16 -1.78
C LYS A 12 -12.15 -14.69 -1.75
N ARG A 13 -13.38 -14.40 -1.31
CA ARG A 13 -13.87 -13.03 -1.19
C ARG A 13 -13.03 -12.23 -0.19
N PHE A 14 -12.60 -12.82 0.92
CA PHE A 14 -11.71 -12.14 1.86
C PHE A 14 -10.34 -11.84 1.22
N ASN A 15 -9.75 -12.80 0.51
CA ASN A 15 -8.49 -12.62 -0.20
C ASN A 15 -8.56 -11.51 -1.26
N GLU A 16 -9.68 -11.35 -1.95
CA GLU A 16 -9.90 -10.25 -2.90
C GLU A 16 -9.84 -8.88 -2.21
N HIS A 17 -10.50 -8.72 -1.06
CA HIS A 17 -10.43 -7.46 -0.29
C HIS A 17 -9.01 -7.17 0.20
N VAL A 18 -8.29 -8.20 0.67
CA VAL A 18 -6.89 -8.05 1.10
C VAL A 18 -6.00 -7.61 -0.05
N LYS A 19 -6.18 -8.18 -1.25
CA LYS A 19 -5.44 -7.77 -2.46
C LYS A 19 -5.75 -6.33 -2.84
N LEU A 20 -7.02 -5.91 -2.81
CA LEU A 20 -7.41 -4.53 -3.08
C LEU A 20 -6.78 -3.55 -2.07
N LEU A 21 -6.77 -3.92 -0.80
CA LEU A 21 -6.15 -3.11 0.26
C LEU A 21 -4.63 -2.99 0.06
N ALA A 22 -3.95 -4.08 -0.30
CA ALA A 22 -2.52 -4.06 -0.62
C ALA A 22 -2.23 -3.15 -1.82
N THR A 23 -3.05 -3.23 -2.88
CA THR A 23 -2.95 -2.36 -4.06
C THR A 23 -3.16 -0.90 -3.69
N LEU A 24 -4.13 -0.58 -2.84
CA LEU A 24 -4.37 0.78 -2.35
C LEU A 24 -3.13 1.33 -1.62
N PHE A 25 -2.59 0.59 -0.66
CA PHE A 25 -1.40 1.01 0.08
C PHE A 25 -0.18 1.21 -0.83
N ASN A 26 -0.02 0.36 -1.84
CA ASN A 26 1.07 0.50 -2.80
C ASN A 26 0.88 1.72 -3.73
N ALA A 27 -0.35 1.98 -4.18
CA ALA A 27 -0.67 3.17 -4.98
C ALA A 27 -0.43 4.46 -4.18
N LEU A 28 -0.84 4.48 -2.91
CA LEU A 28 -0.57 5.60 -2.02
C LEU A 28 0.93 5.77 -1.77
N SER A 29 1.69 4.69 -1.59
CA SER A 29 3.15 4.75 -1.47
C SER A 29 3.78 5.46 -2.65
N ILE A 30 3.41 5.07 -3.88
CA ILE A 30 3.93 5.70 -5.10
C ILE A 30 3.56 7.18 -5.16
N ALA A 31 2.31 7.53 -4.83
CA ALA A 31 1.85 8.92 -4.82
C ALA A 31 2.62 9.76 -3.79
N THR A 32 2.77 9.26 -2.56
CA THR A 32 3.52 9.93 -1.48
C THR A 32 5.00 10.07 -1.82
N PHE A 33 5.61 9.02 -2.39
CA PHE A 33 6.98 9.07 -2.85
C PHE A 33 7.16 10.12 -3.95
N GLY A 34 6.29 10.14 -4.96
CA GLY A 34 6.30 11.16 -6.01
C GLY A 34 6.15 12.56 -5.45
N ALA A 35 5.24 12.77 -4.50
CA ALA A 35 5.04 14.06 -3.84
C ALA A 35 6.29 14.55 -3.11
N ALA A 36 7.12 13.66 -2.56
CA ALA A 36 8.38 14.01 -1.92
C ALA A 36 9.37 14.73 -2.86
N PHE A 37 9.25 14.54 -4.17
CA PHE A 37 10.07 15.21 -5.18
C PHE A 37 9.32 16.33 -5.90
N VAL A 38 8.05 16.11 -6.24
CA VAL A 38 7.24 17.10 -6.97
C VAL A 38 7.03 18.38 -6.16
N VAL A 39 6.77 18.27 -4.85
CA VAL A 39 6.50 19.43 -3.99
C VAL A 39 7.72 20.36 -3.87
N PRO A 40 8.93 19.88 -3.52
CA PRO A 40 10.12 20.74 -3.50
C PRO A 40 10.42 21.38 -4.85
N LEU A 41 10.30 20.62 -5.94
CA LEU A 41 10.53 21.12 -7.29
C LEU A 41 9.55 22.23 -7.67
N ALA A 42 8.26 22.06 -7.34
CA ALA A 42 7.23 23.08 -7.56
C ALA A 42 7.46 24.35 -6.73
N GLN A 43 8.11 24.23 -5.58
CA GLN A 43 8.47 25.35 -4.70
C GLN A 43 9.83 25.97 -5.02
N GLY A 44 10.52 25.51 -6.07
CA GLY A 44 11.86 26.01 -6.45
C GLY A 44 12.96 25.59 -5.47
N GLN A 45 12.72 24.59 -4.62
CA GLN A 45 13.67 24.06 -3.66
C GLN A 45 14.44 22.89 -4.28
N TYR A 46 15.67 23.14 -4.72
CA TYR A 46 16.55 22.10 -5.29
C TYR A 46 17.17 21.18 -4.23
N GLY A 47 17.06 21.54 -2.95
CA GLY A 47 17.48 20.71 -1.83
C GLY A 47 16.33 19.87 -1.29
N VAL A 48 16.01 18.75 -1.94
CA VAL A 48 15.02 17.75 -1.45
C VAL A 48 15.29 17.37 0.01
N LEU A 49 16.56 17.45 0.43
CA LEU A 49 17.05 17.02 1.72
C LEU A 49 17.00 18.07 2.83
N SER A 50 16.84 19.35 2.49
CA SER A 50 16.96 20.47 3.45
C SER A 50 15.62 20.84 4.11
N GLY A 51 14.49 20.54 3.45
CA GLY A 51 13.16 21.03 3.85
C GLY A 51 12.26 20.08 4.65
N GLY A 52 12.79 18.98 5.21
CA GLY A 52 11.98 18.00 5.97
C GLY A 52 11.15 17.02 5.12
N HIS A 53 11.25 17.09 3.78
CA HIS A 53 10.53 16.22 2.83
C HIS A 53 10.90 14.74 2.91
N TRP A 54 12.00 14.40 3.57
CA TRP A 54 12.36 13.01 3.89
C TRP A 54 11.27 12.25 4.65
N ILE A 55 10.44 12.96 5.43
CA ILE A 55 9.31 12.35 6.14
C ILE A 55 8.33 11.68 5.16
N LEU A 56 8.16 12.24 3.95
CA LEU A 56 7.30 11.67 2.91
C LEU A 56 7.92 10.40 2.32
N ILE A 57 9.25 10.33 2.22
CA ILE A 57 9.95 9.11 1.79
C ILE A 57 9.73 7.99 2.83
N PHE A 58 9.88 8.29 4.11
CA PHE A 58 9.59 7.33 5.18
C PHE A 58 8.11 6.92 5.21
N ALA A 59 7.19 7.87 5.01
CA ALA A 59 5.76 7.59 4.93
C ALA A 59 5.42 6.69 3.72
N ALA A 60 6.02 6.94 2.56
CA ALA A 60 5.87 6.09 1.39
C ALA A 60 6.38 4.67 1.67
N LEU A 61 7.56 4.54 2.26
CA LEU A 61 8.11 3.24 2.65
C LEU A 61 7.19 2.50 3.64
N ALA A 62 6.67 3.20 4.65
CA ALA A 62 5.73 2.63 5.61
C ALA A 62 4.44 2.13 4.93
N LEU A 63 3.90 2.89 3.98
CA LEU A 63 2.74 2.49 3.18
C LEU A 63 3.03 1.27 2.31
N HIS A 64 4.19 1.22 1.66
CA HIS A 64 4.59 0.06 0.87
C HIS A 64 4.71 -1.21 1.72
N LEU A 65 5.34 -1.09 2.91
CA LEU A 65 5.45 -2.18 3.88
C LEU A 65 4.07 -2.58 4.43
N ALA A 66 3.17 -1.63 4.67
CA ALA A 66 1.80 -1.91 5.07
C ALA A 66 1.02 -2.70 4.01
N GLY A 67 1.22 -2.38 2.72
CA GLY A 67 0.67 -3.16 1.60
C GLY A 67 1.20 -4.60 1.58
N HIS A 68 2.50 -4.79 1.77
CA HIS A 68 3.10 -6.11 1.90
C HIS A 68 2.60 -6.87 3.13
N ALA A 69 2.46 -6.19 4.27
CA ALA A 69 1.91 -6.77 5.49
C ALA A 69 0.44 -7.16 5.33
N ALA A 70 -0.35 -6.40 4.58
CA ALA A 70 -1.75 -6.72 4.28
C ALA A 70 -1.86 -8.09 3.61
N LEU A 71 -0.99 -8.40 2.63
CA LEU A 71 -0.98 -9.69 1.95
C LEU A 71 -0.72 -10.88 2.88
N ARG A 72 -0.02 -10.67 4.00
CA ARG A 72 0.21 -11.72 5.01
C ARG A 72 -1.08 -12.21 5.67
N PHE A 73 -2.16 -11.43 5.62
CA PHE A 73 -3.46 -11.82 6.17
C PHE A 73 -4.29 -12.68 5.23
N MET A 74 -3.84 -12.96 4.00
CA MET A 74 -4.54 -13.87 3.08
C MET A 74 -4.73 -15.26 3.72
N ARG A 75 -5.93 -15.83 3.56
CA ARG A 75 -6.27 -17.17 4.05
C ARG A 75 -6.04 -18.21 2.95
N SER A 76 -5.65 -19.42 3.36
CA SER A 76 -5.54 -20.55 2.43
C SER A 76 -6.91 -20.86 1.82
N GLU A 77 -6.94 -21.10 0.51
CA GLU A 77 -8.15 -21.42 -0.26
C GLU A 77 -8.32 -22.95 -0.48
N ASP A 78 -7.41 -23.75 0.09
CA ASP A 78 -7.39 -25.23 0.03
C ASP A 78 -8.45 -25.90 0.91
#